data_AF-A0A9D9LYT7-F1
#
_entry.id   AF-A0A9D9LYT7-F1
#
_cell.length_a   1.000
_cell.length_b   1.000
_cell.length_c   1.000
_cell.angle_alpha   90.00
_cell.angle_beta   90.00
_cell.angle_gamma   90.00
#
_symmetry.space_group_name_H-M   'P 1'
#
loop_
_entity.id
_entity.type
_entity.pdbx_description
1 polymer ?
#
loop_
_entity_poly.entity_id
_entity_poly.type
_entity_poly.pdbx_seq_one_letter_code
_entity_poly.pdbx_strand_id
1 'polypeptide(L)'
;NKAESDFTRRLDDMVKTQKKIEELKQTYLSWSLHDSDMRHEGMKEAKLENARNLLVMNVLTHEQIAQAVGLPLETIEGLAKELKIAQV
;
A
#
# COMPACT_ATOMS: atom_id res chain seq x y z
N ASN A 1 27.33 47.23 -13.24
CA ASN A 1 26.30 47.00 -14.26
C ASN A 1 25.00 46.53 -13.63
N LYS A 2 23.92 47.30 -13.75
CA LYS A 2 22.59 46.96 -13.18
C LYS A 2 21.99 45.70 -13.82
N ALA A 3 22.24 45.49 -15.12
CA ALA A 3 21.76 44.33 -15.88
C ALA A 3 22.32 42.99 -15.38
N GLU A 4 23.60 42.92 -14.99
CA GLU A 4 24.20 41.70 -14.42
C GLU A 4 23.58 41.37 -13.06
N SER A 5 23.28 42.38 -12.24
CA SER A 5 22.63 42.20 -10.94
C SER A 5 21.19 41.68 -11.06
N ASP A 6 20.43 42.18 -12.04
CA ASP A 6 19.06 41.72 -12.30
C ASP A 6 19.04 40.29 -12.90
N PHE A 7 20.01 39.95 -13.74
CA PHE A 7 20.19 38.60 -14.26
C PHE A 7 20.49 37.59 -13.13
N THR A 8 21.46 37.89 -12.26
CA THR A 8 21.82 37.03 -11.13
C THR A 8 20.65 36.84 -10.16
N ARG A 9 19.91 37.91 -9.84
CA ARG A 9 18.71 37.82 -8.97
C ARG A 9 17.67 36.86 -9.56
N ARG A 10 17.43 36.95 -10.87
CA ARG A 10 16.49 36.07 -11.57
C ARG A 10 16.94 34.61 -11.54
N LEU A 11 18.24 34.34 -11.71
CA LEU A 11 18.78 32.99 -11.57
C LEU A 11 18.58 32.44 -10.15
N ASP A 12 18.84 33.25 -9.12
CA ASP A 12 18.62 32.85 -7.73
C ASP A 12 17.14 32.52 -7.45
N ASP A 13 16.22 33.33 -7.96
CA ASP A 13 14.78 33.10 -7.81
C ASP A 13 14.32 31.85 -8.56
N MET A 14 14.88 31.60 -9.76
CA MET A 14 14.63 30.36 -10.50
C MET A 14 15.13 29.14 -9.75
N VAL A 15 16.36 29.18 -9.21
CA VAL A 15 16.93 28.06 -8.44
C VAL A 15 16.11 27.79 -7.16
N LYS A 16 15.71 28.84 -6.43
CA LYS A 16 14.84 28.70 -5.26
C LYS A 16 13.49 28.09 -5.62
N THR A 17 12.92 28.49 -6.74
CA THR A 17 11.65 27.95 -7.23
C THR A 17 11.78 26.47 -7.60
N GLN A 18 12.85 26.09 -8.31
CA GLN A 18 13.10 24.70 -8.67
C GLN A 18 13.31 23.81 -7.45
N LYS A 19 14.01 24.29 -6.42
CA LYS A 19 14.16 23.56 -5.15
C LYS A 19 12.80 23.26 -4.51
N LYS A 20 11.93 24.27 -4.42
CA LYS A 20 10.57 24.10 -3.87
C LYS A 20 9.72 23.15 -4.70
N ILE A 21 9.82 23.23 -6.03
CA ILE A 21 9.11 22.31 -6.93
C ILE A 21 9.59 20.88 -6.69
N GLU A 22 10.89 20.68 -6.55
CA GLU A 22 11.45 19.35 -6.33
C GLU A 22 11.05 18.80 -4.96
N GLU A 23 11.10 19.61 -3.91
CA GLU A 23 10.59 19.23 -2.58
C GLU A 23 9.13 18.78 -2.64
N LEU A 24 8.26 19.55 -3.30
CA LEU A 24 6.85 19.19 -3.47
C LEU A 24 6.66 17.89 -4.25
N LYS A 25 7.44 17.66 -5.31
CA LYS A 25 7.40 16.40 -6.07
C LYS A 25 7.80 15.22 -5.22
N GLN A 26 8.86 15.36 -4.42
CA GLN A 26 9.32 14.29 -3.53
C GLN A 26 8.28 13.97 -2.45
N THR A 27 7.64 15.00 -1.86
CA THR A 27 6.53 14.80 -0.92
C THR A 27 5.36 14.09 -1.57
N TYR A 28 4.94 14.53 -2.76
CA TYR A 28 3.84 13.90 -3.48
C TYR A 28 4.13 12.43 -3.83
N LEU A 29 5.34 12.15 -4.30
CA LEU A 29 5.76 10.78 -4.62
C LEU A 29 5.74 9.90 -3.37
N SER A 30 6.26 10.39 -2.25
CA SER A 30 6.24 9.67 -0.98
C SER A 30 4.81 9.35 -0.53
N TRP A 31 3.90 10.31 -0.61
CA TRP A 31 2.48 10.08 -0.27
C TRP A 31 1.79 9.11 -1.21
N SER A 32 2.07 9.21 -2.52
CA SER A 32 1.51 8.29 -3.50
C SER A 32 1.97 6.85 -3.29
N LEU A 33 3.25 6.66 -2.94
CA LEU A 33 3.78 5.33 -2.60
C LEU A 33 3.12 4.79 -1.34
N HIS A 34 3.02 5.62 -0.30
CA HIS A 34 2.37 5.22 0.95
C HIS A 34 0.89 4.85 0.77
N ASP A 35 0.11 5.63 0.00
CA ASP A 35 -1.28 5.30 -0.32
C ASP A 35 -1.39 3.97 -1.09
N SER A 36 -0.48 3.75 -2.04
CA SER A 36 -0.42 2.49 -2.79
C SER A 36 -0.16 1.30 -1.85
N ASP A 37 0.85 1.41 -0.98
CA ASP A 37 1.21 0.36 -0.02
C ASP A 37 0.05 0.07 0.94
N MET A 38 -0.57 1.10 1.51
CA MET A 38 -1.74 0.96 2.38
C MET A 38 -2.91 0.27 1.67
N ARG A 39 -3.17 0.60 0.40
CA ARG A 39 -4.22 -0.08 -0.39
C ARG A 39 -3.88 -1.55 -0.62
N HIS A 40 -2.62 -1.87 -0.94
CA HIS A 40 -2.19 -3.25 -1.13
C HIS A 40 -2.30 -4.07 0.15
N GLU A 41 -1.87 -3.50 1.28
CA GLU A 41 -2.02 -4.13 2.60
C GLU A 41 -3.49 -4.31 2.97
N GLY A 42 -4.32 -3.28 2.79
CA GLY A 42 -5.75 -3.35 3.07
C GLY A 42 -6.48 -4.40 2.21
N MET A 43 -6.15 -4.52 0.93
CA MET A 43 -6.68 -5.58 0.07
C MET A 43 -6.24 -6.98 0.52
N LYS A 44 -4.99 -7.11 0.97
CA LYS A 44 -4.46 -8.39 1.47
C LYS A 44 -5.17 -8.79 2.76
N GLU A 45 -5.30 -7.87 3.73
CA GLU A 45 -6.02 -8.12 4.98
C GLU A 45 -7.50 -8.45 4.73
N ALA A 46 -8.18 -7.73 3.83
CA ALA A 46 -9.57 -8.02 3.48
C ALA A 46 -9.74 -9.45 2.91
N LYS A 47 -8.79 -9.93 2.10
CA LYS A 47 -8.79 -11.31 1.62
C LYS A 47 -8.60 -12.30 2.77
N LEU A 48 -7.62 -12.07 3.65
CA LEU A 48 -7.38 -12.95 4.80
C LEU A 48 -8.61 -13.01 5.71
N GLU A 49 -9.25 -11.88 5.98
CA GLU A 49 -10.45 -11.81 6.81
C GLU A 49 -11.64 -12.54 6.17
N ASN A 50 -11.85 -12.36 4.86
CA ASN A 50 -12.87 -13.12 4.13
C ASN A 50 -12.61 -14.63 4.21
N ALA A 51 -11.36 -15.07 4.07
CA ALA A 51 -11.00 -16.48 4.24
C ALA A 51 -11.29 -16.99 5.65
N ARG A 52 -10.95 -16.22 6.70
CA ARG A 52 -11.27 -16.58 8.10
C ARG A 52 -12.77 -16.74 8.30
N ASN A 53 -13.57 -15.79 7.80
CA ASN A 53 -15.02 -15.84 7.91
C ASN A 53 -15.61 -17.08 7.22
N LEU A 54 -15.14 -17.42 6.01
CA LEU A 54 -15.60 -18.62 5.30
C LEU A 54 -15.19 -19.92 6.01
N LEU A 55 -13.99 -19.97 6.60
CA LEU A 55 -13.53 -21.11 7.40
C LEU A 55 -14.41 -21.29 8.65
N VAL A 56 -14.75 -20.20 9.35
CA VAL A 56 -15.63 -20.23 10.53
C VAL A 56 -17.04 -20.69 10.15
N MET A 57 -17.55 -20.27 9.00
CA MET A 57 -18.86 -20.75 8.51
C MET A 57 -18.87 -22.25 8.20
N ASN A 58 -17.70 -22.85 7.92
CA ASN A 58 -17.53 -24.29 7.67
C ASN A 58 -18.48 -24.86 6.59
N VAL A 59 -18.76 -24.05 5.55
CA VAL A 59 -19.68 -24.38 4.45
C VAL A 59 -18.97 -24.75 3.15
N LEU A 60 -17.70 -24.37 3.00
CA LEU A 60 -16.90 -24.58 1.78
C LEU A 60 -15.64 -25.38 2.11
N THR A 61 -15.11 -26.12 1.14
CA THR A 61 -13.80 -26.77 1.28
C THR A 61 -12.67 -25.73 1.23
N HIS A 62 -11.48 -26.09 1.72
CA HIS A 62 -10.33 -25.18 1.69
C HIS A 62 -9.95 -24.77 0.25
N GLU A 63 -10.09 -25.68 -0.73
CA GLU A 63 -9.84 -25.41 -2.15
C GLU A 63 -10.85 -24.41 -2.72
N GLN A 64 -12.12 -24.55 -2.36
CA GLN A 64 -13.17 -23.62 -2.78
C GLN A 64 -12.96 -22.22 -2.18
N ILE A 65 -12.54 -22.15 -0.91
CA ILE A 65 -12.19 -20.89 -0.24
C ILE A 65 -10.96 -20.25 -0.91
N ALA A 66 -9.91 -21.03 -1.18
CA ALA A 66 -8.70 -20.58 -1.86
C ALA A 66 -9.03 -19.97 -3.24
N GLN A 67 -9.88 -20.65 -4.01
CA GLN A 67 -10.35 -20.16 -5.31
C GLN A 67 -11.20 -18.89 -5.18
N ALA A 68 -12.16 -18.85 -4.25
CA ALA A 68 -13.10 -17.75 -4.10
C ALA A 68 -12.43 -16.45 -3.63
N VAL A 69 -11.47 -16.55 -2.72
CA VAL A 69 -10.76 -15.41 -2.14
C VAL A 69 -9.51 -15.04 -2.95
N GLY A 70 -9.02 -15.96 -3.78
CA GLY A 70 -7.81 -15.79 -4.58
C GLY A 70 -6.55 -15.75 -3.70
N LEU A 71 -6.45 -16.71 -2.78
CA LEU A 71 -5.28 -16.97 -1.93
C LEU A 71 -4.78 -18.39 -2.17
N PRO A 72 -3.48 -18.67 -1.96
CA PRO A 72 -2.95 -20.03 -2.05
C PRO A 72 -3.61 -20.98 -1.04
N LEU A 73 -3.78 -22.25 -1.41
CA LEU A 73 -4.37 -23.27 -0.54
C LEU A 73 -3.59 -23.41 0.78
N GLU A 74 -2.27 -23.37 0.73
CA GLU A 74 -1.40 -23.41 1.93
C GLU A 74 -1.72 -22.29 2.93
N THR A 75 -2.05 -21.09 2.44
CA THR A 75 -2.45 -19.97 3.31
C THR A 75 -3.77 -20.26 4.01
N ILE A 76 -4.75 -20.83 3.30
CA ILE A 76 -6.05 -21.21 3.87
C ILE A 76 -5.87 -22.29 4.94
N GLU A 77 -5.04 -23.30 4.67
CA GLU A 77 -4.73 -24.36 5.64
C GLU A 77 -4.02 -23.82 6.89
N GLY A 78 -3.10 -22.86 6.72
CA GLY A 78 -2.45 -22.14 7.82
C GLY A 78 -3.47 -21.41 8.69
N LEU A 79 -4.35 -20.61 8.07
CA LEU A 79 -5.42 -19.89 8.76
C LEU A 79 -6.36 -20.84 9.50
N ALA A 80 -6.72 -21.98 8.89
CA ALA A 80 -7.58 -22.99 9.53
C ALA A 80 -6.92 -23.60 10.78
N LYS A 81 -5.59 -23.80 10.77
CA LYS A 81 -4.84 -24.27 11.95
C LYS A 81 -4.80 -23.20 13.04
N GLU A 82 -4.54 -21.95 12.70
CA GLU A 82 -4.53 -20.83 13.64
C GLU A 82 -5.88 -20.65 14.33
N LEU A 83 -6.97 -20.70 13.56
CA LEU A 83 -8.33 -20.62 14.10
C LEU A 83 -8.66 -21.77 15.06
N LYS A 84 -8.20 -22.99 14.75
CA LYS A 84 -8.37 -24.14 15.66
C LYS A 84 -7.59 -23.94 16.96
N ILE A 85 -6.38 -23.38 16.91
CA ILE A 85 -5.59 -23.08 18.10
C ILE A 85 -6.26 -22.00 18.95
N ALA A 86 -6.83 -20.96 18.32
CA ALA A 86 -7.51 -19.87 19.02
C ALA A 86 -8.85 -20.27 19.68
N GLN A 87 -9.42 -21.41 19.29
CA GLN A 87 -10.68 -21.94 19.84
C GLN A 87 -10.48 -22.97 20.97
N VAL A 88 -9.24 -23.37 21.26
CA VAL A 88 -8.85 -24.27 22.37
C VAL A 88 -8.45 -23.44 23.58
#